data_AF-A0A6A1W1P3-F1
#
_entry.id   AF-A0A6A1W1P3-F1
#
_cell.length_a   1.000
_cell.length_b   1.000
_cell.length_c   1.000
_cell.angle_alpha   90.00
_cell.angle_beta   90.00
_cell.angle_gamma   90.00
#
_symmetry.space_group_name_H-M   'P 1'
#
loop_
_entity.id
_entity.type
_entity.pdbx_description
1 polymer ?
#
loop_
_entity_poly.entity_id
_entity_poly.type
_entity_poly.pdbx_seq_one_letter_code
_entity_poly.pdbx_strand_id
1 'polypeptide(L)'
;METSVVVEEANKATEGASDNERLVVVVDVGAEAEATITSVPATAIESQKKKNQIQVSNTKKPLLFYLNLAKRYIKQYNDVELSALGMAIPTVVTISETLKRNGLAIEKKIVISSVVSKEDEKGRIVQKPQLEIMLEKAEKLEETVVATACEKAATLKT
;
A
#
# COMPACT_ATOMS: atom_id res chain seq x y z
N MET A 1 -24.05 -11.59 54.60
CA MET A 1 -24.37 -10.19 54.28
C MET A 1 -23.82 -9.92 52.90
N GLU A 2 -24.68 -10.14 51.90
CA GLU A 2 -24.47 -9.78 50.51
C GLU A 2 -24.49 -8.25 50.38
N THR A 3 -23.60 -7.69 49.54
CA THR A 3 -23.87 -6.42 48.84
C THR A 3 -23.17 -6.45 47.49
N SER A 4 -23.97 -6.69 46.45
CA SER A 4 -23.71 -6.32 45.07
C SER A 4 -23.84 -4.80 44.90
N VAL A 5 -22.97 -4.17 44.12
CA VAL A 5 -23.28 -2.91 43.42
C VAL A 5 -22.69 -2.98 42.01
N VAL A 6 -23.57 -2.81 41.04
CA VAL A 6 -23.35 -2.70 39.59
C VAL A 6 -23.32 -1.20 39.22
N VAL A 7 -22.88 -0.90 37.99
CA VAL A 7 -22.98 0.37 37.23
C VAL A 7 -21.73 1.25 37.43
N GLU A 8 -20.96 1.65 36.41
CA GLU A 8 -21.42 2.37 35.22
C GLU A 8 -20.47 2.25 34.02
N GLU A 9 -21.06 2.09 32.84
CA GLU A 9 -20.46 2.21 31.51
C GLU A 9 -20.47 3.68 31.09
N ALA A 10 -19.30 4.26 30.81
CA ALA A 10 -19.16 5.45 29.99
C ALA A 10 -17.73 5.54 29.44
N ASN A 11 -17.48 5.00 28.25
CA ASN A 11 -16.27 5.33 27.50
C ASN A 11 -16.66 5.96 26.16
N LYS A 12 -16.99 7.24 26.23
CA LYS A 12 -17.11 8.14 25.09
C LYS A 12 -15.72 8.68 24.78
N ALA A 13 -15.11 8.18 23.72
CA ALA A 13 -14.00 8.85 23.04
C ALA A 13 -14.38 8.98 21.56
N THR A 14 -14.98 10.11 21.24
CA THR A 14 -15.01 10.69 19.89
C THR A 14 -13.64 11.29 19.57
N GLU A 15 -13.39 11.49 18.27
CA GLU A 15 -12.25 12.16 17.61
C GLU A 15 -11.08 11.23 17.25
N GLY A 16 -10.47 11.30 16.06
CA GLY A 16 -10.50 12.35 15.05
C GLY A 16 -10.56 11.79 13.63
N ALA A 17 -11.14 12.62 12.77
CA ALA A 17 -11.30 12.42 11.36
C ALA A 17 -9.97 12.11 10.67
N SER A 18 -10.01 11.21 9.69
CA SER A 18 -8.93 11.03 8.74
C SER A 18 -8.87 12.26 7.85
N ASP A 19 -7.97 13.20 8.18
CA ASP A 19 -7.60 14.29 7.29
C ASP A 19 -6.97 13.70 6.04
N ASN A 20 -7.81 13.61 5.02
CA ASN A 20 -7.46 13.33 3.65
C ASN A 20 -6.64 14.50 3.13
N GLU A 21 -5.31 14.35 3.13
CA GLU A 21 -4.36 15.27 2.52
C GLU A 21 -4.89 15.73 1.15
N ARG A 22 -5.30 17.00 1.10
CA ARG A 22 -5.99 17.59 -0.04
C ARG A 22 -4.98 17.77 -1.17
N LEU A 23 -5.13 16.96 -2.22
CA LEU A 23 -4.41 17.05 -3.47
C LEU A 23 -4.61 18.45 -4.08
N VAL A 24 -3.54 19.24 -4.17
CA VAL A 24 -3.53 20.49 -4.97
C VAL A 24 -2.68 20.23 -6.20
N VAL A 25 -3.33 19.92 -7.33
CA VAL A 25 -2.67 19.85 -8.63
C VAL A 25 -2.53 21.28 -9.14
N VAL A 26 -1.33 21.84 -9.10
CA VAL A 26 -1.03 23.10 -9.77
C VAL A 26 -0.73 22.75 -11.23
N VAL A 27 -1.58 23.22 -12.15
CA VAL A 27 -1.32 23.15 -13.59
C VAL A 27 -0.64 24.46 -13.96
N ASP A 28 0.65 24.41 -14.29
CA ASP A 28 1.37 25.55 -14.86
C ASP A 28 0.71 25.94 -16.19
N VAL A 29 0.03 27.09 -16.20
CA VAL A 29 -0.37 27.80 -17.42
C VAL A 29 0.53 29.00 -17.54
N GLY A 30 1.45 28.93 -18.50
CA GLY A 30 2.29 30.05 -18.90
C GLY A 30 1.46 31.17 -19.53
N ALA A 31 1.68 32.37 -19.01
CA ALA A 31 1.61 33.68 -19.64
C ALA A 31 0.26 34.20 -20.22
N GLU A 32 -0.25 35.19 -19.47
CA GLU A 32 -0.98 36.41 -19.88
C GLU A 32 -2.45 36.30 -20.34
N ALA A 33 -3.26 37.15 -19.69
CA ALA A 33 -4.59 37.68 -20.04
C ALA A 33 -5.87 36.97 -19.53
N GLU A 34 -6.50 37.68 -18.57
CA GLU A 34 -7.94 37.86 -18.33
C GLU A 34 -8.81 36.70 -17.80
N ALA A 35 -9.24 36.86 -16.54
CA ALA A 35 -10.09 35.94 -15.80
C ALA A 35 -11.53 35.93 -16.32
N THR A 36 -11.86 34.93 -17.15
CA THR A 36 -13.25 34.54 -17.43
C THR A 36 -13.52 33.17 -16.81
N ILE A 37 -14.35 33.15 -15.76
CA ILE A 37 -14.76 31.94 -15.05
C ILE A 37 -15.79 31.21 -15.92
N THR A 38 -15.34 30.22 -16.70
CA THR A 38 -16.23 29.27 -17.36
C THR A 38 -16.08 27.91 -16.67
N SER A 39 -17.13 27.49 -15.97
CA SER A 39 -17.22 26.19 -15.31
C SER A 39 -17.30 25.08 -16.37
N VAL A 40 -16.17 24.46 -16.68
CA VAL A 40 -16.17 23.14 -17.30
C VAL A 40 -16.50 22.10 -16.23
N PRO A 41 -17.44 21.17 -16.49
CA PRO A 41 -17.93 20.23 -15.49
C PRO A 41 -16.77 19.37 -14.98
N ALA A 42 -16.52 19.50 -13.68
CA ALA A 42 -15.68 18.60 -12.92
C ALA A 42 -16.26 17.19 -13.10
N THR A 43 -15.68 16.44 -14.03
CA THR A 43 -15.80 14.99 -13.99
C THR A 43 -15.05 14.60 -12.74
N ALA A 44 -15.80 14.46 -11.64
CA ALA A 44 -15.34 13.92 -10.39
C ALA A 44 -14.78 12.53 -10.71
N ILE A 45 -13.48 12.46 -10.96
CA ILE A 45 -12.73 11.22 -10.74
C ILE A 45 -12.72 11.09 -9.23
N GLU A 46 -13.83 10.57 -8.69
CA GLU A 46 -13.79 9.83 -7.45
C GLU A 46 -12.64 8.87 -7.62
N SER A 47 -11.52 9.18 -6.97
CA SER A 47 -10.38 8.29 -6.87
C SER A 47 -10.87 7.08 -6.09
N GLN A 48 -11.53 6.16 -6.80
CA GLN A 48 -11.91 4.85 -6.33
C GLN A 48 -10.60 4.19 -5.93
N LYS A 49 -10.30 4.23 -4.63
CA LYS A 49 -9.10 3.62 -4.07
C LYS A 49 -9.05 2.20 -4.60
N LYS A 50 -8.07 1.93 -5.46
CA LYS A 50 -7.93 0.59 -6.04
C LYS A 50 -7.71 -0.37 -4.88
N LYS A 51 -8.47 -1.46 -4.86
CA LYS A 51 -8.48 -2.40 -3.73
C LYS A 51 -7.14 -3.11 -3.52
N ASN A 52 -6.26 -3.07 -4.53
CA ASN A 52 -4.93 -3.67 -4.59
C ASN A 52 -3.78 -2.66 -4.34
N GLN A 53 -4.07 -1.43 -3.89
CA GLN A 53 -3.04 -0.43 -3.60
C GLN A 53 -2.64 -0.44 -2.12
N ILE A 54 -1.33 -0.44 -1.86
CA ILE A 54 -0.73 -0.36 -0.53
C ILE A 54 0.12 0.90 -0.46
N GLN A 55 -0.34 1.87 0.32
CA GLN A 55 0.48 3.00 0.73
C GLN A 55 1.33 2.60 1.93
N VAL A 56 2.65 2.59 1.73
CA VAL A 56 3.63 2.30 2.75
C VAL A 56 4.05 3.61 3.42
N SER A 57 3.91 3.65 4.74
CA SER A 57 4.42 4.72 5.58
C SER A 57 5.53 4.19 6.49
N ASN A 58 6.39 5.08 6.96
CA ASN A 58 7.47 4.74 7.92
C ASN A 58 6.96 4.70 9.38
N THR A 59 5.66 4.87 9.60
CA THR A 59 5.07 5.05 10.93
C THR A 59 4.49 3.75 11.45
N LYS A 60 4.74 3.42 12.73
CA LYS A 60 4.11 2.40 13.63
C LYS A 60 3.84 0.97 13.11
N LYS A 61 3.74 0.73 11.81
CA LYS A 61 3.48 -0.57 11.18
C LYS A 61 4.82 -1.25 10.95
N PRO A 62 5.02 -2.48 11.44
CA PRO A 62 6.25 -3.21 11.19
C PRO A 62 6.37 -3.55 9.69
N LEU A 63 7.60 -3.70 9.18
CA LEU A 63 7.86 -4.11 7.79
C LEU A 63 7.03 -5.33 7.36
N LEU A 64 6.93 -6.33 8.25
CA LEU A 64 6.22 -7.58 7.99
C LEU A 64 4.71 -7.39 7.76
N PHE A 65 4.12 -6.32 8.30
CA PHE A 65 2.71 -6.00 8.07
C PHE A 65 2.44 -5.81 6.57
N TYR A 66 3.23 -4.96 5.91
CA TYR A 66 3.08 -4.67 4.48
C TYR A 66 3.44 -5.88 3.62
N LEU A 67 4.42 -6.69 4.04
CA LEU A 67 4.77 -7.92 3.33
C LEU A 67 3.61 -8.93 3.34
N ASN A 68 2.97 -9.12 4.49
CA ASN A 68 1.82 -10.03 4.61
C ASN A 68 0.60 -9.50 3.86
N LEU A 69 0.40 -8.18 3.86
CA LEU A 69 -0.67 -7.53 3.09
C LEU A 69 -0.45 -7.71 1.59
N ALA A 70 0.77 -7.49 1.09
CA ALA A 70 1.11 -7.68 -0.31
C ALA A 70 0.93 -9.16 -0.75
N LYS A 71 1.36 -10.12 0.09
CA LYS A 71 1.11 -11.55 -0.16
C LYS A 71 -0.39 -11.86 -0.27
N ARG A 72 -1.23 -11.21 0.55
CA ARG A 72 -2.69 -11.38 0.47
C ARG A 72 -3.24 -10.75 -0.82
N TYR A 73 -2.79 -9.57 -1.20
CA TYR A 73 -3.29 -8.86 -2.39
C TYR A 73 -2.92 -9.58 -3.68
N ILE A 74 -1.69 -10.07 -3.81
CA ILE A 74 -1.27 -10.91 -4.95
C ILE A 74 -2.16 -12.16 -5.09
N LYS A 75 -2.58 -12.78 -3.97
CA LYS A 75 -3.47 -13.94 -4.01
C LYS A 75 -4.91 -13.60 -4.41
N GLN A 76 -5.40 -12.42 -4.03
CA GLN A 76 -6.80 -12.03 -4.24
C GLN A 76 -7.03 -11.31 -5.57
N TYR A 77 -6.10 -10.48 -6.00
CA TYR A 77 -6.23 -9.59 -7.14
C TYR A 77 -5.28 -9.93 -8.30
N ASN A 78 -4.38 -10.91 -8.11
CA ASN A 78 -3.28 -11.25 -9.02
C ASN A 78 -2.25 -10.13 -9.23
N ASP A 79 -2.44 -8.95 -8.67
CA ASP A 79 -1.50 -7.85 -8.71
C ASP A 79 -1.52 -7.06 -7.41
N VAL A 80 -0.50 -6.20 -7.24
CA VAL A 80 -0.41 -5.26 -6.12
C VAL A 80 0.35 -4.02 -6.56
N GLU A 81 -0.14 -2.86 -6.13
CA GLU A 81 0.49 -1.56 -6.34
C GLU A 81 1.06 -1.07 -5.00
N LEU A 82 2.38 -0.90 -4.91
CA LEU A 82 3.07 -0.41 -3.73
C LEU A 82 3.46 1.04 -3.94
N SER A 83 3.05 1.95 -3.06
CA SER A 83 3.42 3.36 -3.10
C SER A 83 4.12 3.80 -1.80
N ALA A 84 5.15 4.63 -1.91
CA ALA A 84 5.83 5.22 -0.76
C ALA A 84 6.36 6.62 -1.06
N LEU A 85 6.45 7.43 0.00
CA LEU A 85 7.00 8.78 -0.04
C LEU A 85 8.22 8.90 0.87
N GLY A 86 9.26 9.60 0.41
CA GLY A 86 10.42 9.97 1.22
C GLY A 86 11.06 8.77 1.94
N MET A 87 11.12 8.84 3.27
CA MET A 87 11.76 7.81 4.10
C MET A 87 11.11 6.42 4.04
N ALA A 88 9.88 6.30 3.52
CA ALA A 88 9.22 5.00 3.37
C ALA A 88 9.66 4.23 2.11
N ILE A 89 10.37 4.88 1.18
CA ILE A 89 10.83 4.29 -0.08
C ILE A 89 11.65 2.99 0.12
N PRO A 90 12.64 2.93 1.03
CA PRO A 90 13.43 1.72 1.24
C PRO A 90 12.58 0.51 1.64
N THR A 91 11.49 0.73 2.38
CA THR A 91 10.56 -0.31 2.79
C THR A 91 9.86 -0.93 1.58
N VAL A 92 9.39 -0.13 0.63
CA VAL A 92 8.77 -0.62 -0.62
C VAL A 92 9.77 -1.41 -1.45
N VAL A 93 11.01 -0.92 -1.59
CA VAL A 93 12.08 -1.62 -2.30
C VAL A 93 12.31 -2.99 -1.68
N THR A 94 12.45 -3.05 -0.35
CA THR A 94 12.67 -4.30 0.40
C THR A 94 11.51 -5.29 0.21
N ILE A 95 10.26 -4.82 0.25
CA ILE A 95 9.07 -5.67 0.05
C ILE A 95 9.07 -6.22 -1.38
N SER A 96 9.27 -5.36 -2.38
CA SER A 96 9.27 -5.76 -3.79
C SER A 96 10.35 -6.81 -4.07
N GLU A 97 11.55 -6.61 -3.52
CA GLU A 97 12.67 -7.53 -3.68
C GLU A 97 12.41 -8.85 -2.97
N THR A 98 11.85 -8.82 -1.76
CA THR A 98 11.47 -10.04 -1.02
C THR A 98 10.41 -10.85 -1.78
N LEU A 99 9.43 -10.21 -2.40
CA LEU A 99 8.40 -10.89 -3.18
C LEU A 99 8.96 -11.51 -4.48
N LYS A 100 9.86 -10.81 -5.16
CA LYS A 100 10.57 -11.31 -6.36
C LYS A 100 11.49 -12.49 -6.00
N ARG A 101 12.31 -12.36 -4.97
CA ARG A 101 13.23 -13.43 -4.51
C ARG A 101 12.49 -14.71 -4.11
N ASN A 102 11.29 -14.58 -3.54
CA ASN A 102 10.47 -15.73 -3.15
C ASN A 102 9.65 -16.33 -4.32
N GLY A 103 9.80 -15.82 -5.55
CA GLY A 103 9.04 -16.27 -6.71
C GLY A 103 7.53 -16.07 -6.57
N LEU A 104 7.10 -15.07 -5.81
CA LEU A 104 5.67 -14.77 -5.59
C LEU A 104 5.15 -13.71 -6.56
N ALA A 105 6.02 -12.84 -7.05
CA ALA A 105 5.65 -11.74 -7.91
C ALA A 105 6.72 -11.42 -8.96
N ILE A 106 6.28 -10.87 -10.07
CA ILE A 106 7.10 -10.31 -11.15
C ILE A 106 6.82 -8.81 -11.19
N GLU A 107 7.85 -8.02 -11.49
CA GLU A 107 7.73 -6.58 -11.67
C GLU A 107 7.07 -6.26 -13.00
N LYS A 108 6.03 -5.41 -12.96
CA LYS A 108 5.34 -4.91 -14.15
C LYS A 108 5.75 -3.50 -14.51
N LYS A 109 5.86 -2.63 -13.50
CA LYS A 109 6.15 -1.20 -13.68
C LYS A 109 6.83 -0.64 -12.44
N ILE A 110 7.84 0.20 -12.65
CA ILE A 110 8.45 1.05 -11.62
C ILE A 110 8.34 2.49 -12.08
N VAL A 111 7.81 3.36 -11.22
CA VAL A 111 7.72 4.81 -11.46
C VAL A 111 8.33 5.53 -10.28
N ILE A 112 9.25 6.44 -10.57
CA ILE A 112 9.80 7.38 -9.60
C ILE A 112 9.31 8.76 -10.02
N SER A 113 8.65 9.45 -9.11
CA SER A 113 8.13 10.79 -9.31
C SER A 113 8.41 11.63 -8.07
N SER A 114 7.91 12.85 -8.08
CA SER A 114 7.97 13.74 -6.94
C SER A 114 6.62 14.40 -6.76
N VAL A 115 6.16 14.49 -5.52
CA VAL A 115 4.91 15.14 -5.13
C VAL A 115 5.22 16.38 -4.32
N VAL A 116 4.52 17.45 -4.65
CA VAL A 116 4.59 18.71 -3.92
C VAL A 116 3.67 18.59 -2.71
N SER A 117 4.24 18.60 -1.50
CA SER A 117 3.50 18.60 -0.24
C SER A 117 3.64 19.95 0.46
N LYS A 118 2.58 20.42 1.09
CA LYS A 118 2.62 21.58 1.98
C LYS A 118 2.97 21.10 3.38
N GLU A 119 3.99 21.69 4.00
CA GLU A 119 4.35 21.41 5.39
C GLU A 119 3.60 22.38 6.32
N ASP A 120 2.66 21.84 7.10
CA ASP A 120 1.60 22.59 7.81
C ASP A 120 2.11 23.55 8.89
N GLU A 121 3.35 23.39 9.36
CA GLU A 121 3.88 24.20 10.47
C GLU A 121 4.63 25.47 10.02
N LYS A 122 5.05 25.55 8.76
CA LYS A 122 5.85 26.68 8.24
C LYS A 122 5.40 27.20 6.88
N GLY A 123 4.33 26.65 6.31
CA GLY A 123 3.85 26.99 4.96
C GLY A 123 4.87 26.69 3.85
N ARG A 124 5.92 25.92 4.17
CA ARG A 124 6.97 25.57 3.22
C ARG A 124 6.43 24.51 2.28
N ILE A 125 6.55 24.79 0.99
CA ILE A 125 6.24 23.83 -0.07
C ILE A 125 7.49 22.96 -0.24
N VAL A 126 7.37 21.67 0.03
CA VAL A 126 8.46 20.70 -0.06
C VAL A 126 8.12 19.64 -1.10
N GLN A 127 9.03 19.41 -2.03
CA GLN A 127 8.92 18.34 -3.02
C GLN A 127 9.44 17.03 -2.39
N LYS A 128 8.54 16.07 -2.17
CA LYS A 128 8.87 14.74 -1.64
C LYS A 128 9.03 13.75 -2.79
N PRO A 129 10.06 12.89 -2.80
CA PRO A 129 10.14 11.81 -3.77
C PRO A 129 9.04 10.79 -3.51
N GLN A 130 8.51 10.21 -4.59
CA GLN A 130 7.49 9.18 -4.61
C GLN A 130 7.97 8.00 -5.44
N LEU A 131 7.75 6.80 -4.91
CA LEU A 131 8.02 5.55 -5.61
C LEU A 131 6.71 4.76 -5.73
N GLU A 132 6.41 4.29 -6.93
CA GLU A 132 5.29 3.41 -7.22
C GLU A 132 5.79 2.17 -7.95
N ILE A 133 5.47 0.98 -7.41
CA ILE A 133 5.83 -0.31 -8.02
C ILE A 133 4.56 -1.12 -8.21
N MET A 134 4.29 -1.53 -9.45
CA MET A 134 3.26 -2.50 -9.78
C MET A 134 3.90 -3.88 -9.91
N LEU A 135 3.42 -4.82 -9.10
CA LEU A 135 3.84 -6.22 -9.13
C LEU A 135 2.66 -7.08 -9.57
N GLU A 136 2.94 -8.05 -10.41
CA GLU A 136 2.00 -9.06 -10.87
C GLU A 136 2.34 -10.41 -10.25
N LYS A 137 1.33 -11.25 -10.00
CA LYS A 137 1.50 -12.59 -9.47
C LYS A 137 2.41 -13.38 -10.41
N ALA A 138 3.44 -13.98 -9.86
CA ALA A 138 4.22 -14.94 -10.63
C ALA A 138 3.33 -16.15 -10.91
N GLU A 139 3.11 -16.48 -12.17
CA GLU A 139 2.61 -17.80 -12.55
C GLU A 139 3.69 -18.79 -12.15
N LYS A 140 3.43 -19.52 -11.06
CA LYS A 140 4.21 -20.72 -10.79
C LYS A 140 3.93 -21.64 -11.97
N LEU A 141 4.97 -21.95 -12.75
CA LEU A 141 4.98 -23.13 -13.59
C LEU A 141 4.72 -24.33 -12.66
N GLU A 142 3.46 -24.75 -12.57
CA GLU A 142 3.04 -25.94 -11.85
C GLU A 142 3.52 -27.17 -12.62
N GLU A 143 4.75 -27.62 -12.38
CA GLU A 143 5.09 -29.04 -12.53
C GLU A 143 6.42 -29.33 -11.82
N THR A 144 6.53 -30.50 -11.21
CA THR A 144 7.69 -31.06 -10.47
C THR A 144 7.79 -30.86 -8.95
N VAL A 145 6.70 -31.06 -8.19
CA VAL A 145 6.79 -31.82 -6.92
C VAL A 145 5.50 -32.62 -6.66
N VAL A 146 5.05 -33.36 -7.66
CA VAL A 146 4.20 -34.55 -7.46
C VAL A 146 5.02 -35.72 -7.99
N ALA A 147 5.22 -36.74 -7.17
CA ALA A 147 5.90 -38.00 -7.46
C ALA A 147 7.44 -37.97 -7.56
N THR A 148 8.13 -38.00 -6.41
CA THR A 148 9.17 -39.03 -6.22
C THR A 148 9.05 -39.67 -4.83
N ALA A 149 8.68 -40.94 -4.86
CA ALA A 149 9.00 -42.00 -3.90
C ALA A 149 8.46 -41.90 -2.46
N CYS A 150 7.15 -42.17 -2.34
CA CYS A 150 6.68 -43.13 -1.35
C CYS A 150 7.30 -44.51 -1.67
N GLU A 151 8.52 -44.78 -1.20
CA GLU A 151 9.05 -46.15 -1.06
C GLU A 151 10.34 -46.12 -0.23
N LYS A 152 10.22 -46.30 1.09
CA LYS A 152 11.28 -46.85 1.99
C LYS A 152 10.75 -46.91 3.42
N ALA A 153 9.90 -47.89 3.71
CA ALA A 153 9.69 -48.40 5.07
C ALA A 153 9.09 -49.82 5.03
N ALA A 154 9.63 -50.68 4.17
CA ALA A 154 9.41 -52.12 4.24
C ALA A 154 10.75 -52.82 4.02
N THR A 155 11.42 -53.23 5.11
CA THR A 155 12.29 -54.41 5.26
C THR A 155 13.27 -54.22 6.44
N LEU A 156 12.96 -54.82 7.59
CA LEU A 156 13.80 -55.81 8.30
C LEU A 156 13.16 -56.11 9.66
N LYS A 157 12.34 -57.16 9.71
CA LYS A 157 12.20 -58.04 10.87
C LYS A 157 12.74 -59.39 10.43
N THR A 158 13.90 -59.79 10.94
CA THR A 158 14.26 -61.19 11.20
C THR A 158 15.29 -61.16 12.32
#